data_AF-A0A382R8A2-F1
#
_entry.id   AF-A0A382R8A2-F1
#
_cell.length_a   1.000
_cell.length_b   1.000
_cell.length_c   1.000
_cell.angle_alpha   90.00
_cell.angle_beta   90.00
_cell.angle_gamma   90.00
#
_symmetry.space_group_name_H-M   'P 1'
#
loop_
_entity.id
_entity.type
_entity.pdbx_description
1 polymer ?
#
loop_
_entity_poly.entity_id
_entity_poly.type
_entity_poly.pdbx_seq_one_letter_code
_entity_poly.pdbx_strand_id
1 'polypeptide(L)'
;VKINIISDPKHLFVIWISWVTRHATFVVSLAAILTVSAAFYSAKHLRINTDTEDMLSSELPFRKNSKALSHAFPQFSDNIVIVVDAPTADQAYDAADVLSNGLKINPGLFGKVFDPVNEPFFRHNGLLYLSSKDLEELVDQLVEAQPFLGRLNASPTVLELFRLVEQILENRKNANDPSLSKLATKALGSIAE
;
A
#
# COMPACT_ATOMS: atom_id res chain seq x y z
N VAL A 1 0.99 -79.22 24.84
CA VAL A 1 0.81 -78.15 25.85
C VAL A 1 0.28 -76.92 25.13
N LYS A 2 -0.93 -76.49 25.47
CA LYS A 2 -1.75 -75.52 24.71
C LYS A 2 -1.09 -74.13 24.71
N ILE A 3 -0.92 -73.58 23.50
CA ILE A 3 -0.62 -72.18 23.23
C ILE A 3 -1.92 -71.41 23.50
N ASN A 4 -1.98 -70.71 24.64
CA ASN A 4 -3.10 -69.84 24.99
C ASN A 4 -2.54 -68.56 25.63
N ILE A 5 -1.91 -67.70 24.83
CA ILE A 5 -1.34 -66.41 25.25
C ILE A 5 -1.90 -65.32 24.32
N ILE A 6 -3.21 -65.16 24.29
CA ILE A 6 -3.87 -64.04 23.62
C ILE A 6 -5.07 -63.68 24.50
N SER A 7 -4.91 -62.73 25.43
CA SER A 7 -6.01 -61.93 26.04
C SER A 7 -5.63 -61.12 27.30
N ASP A 8 -4.39 -60.67 27.48
CA ASP A 8 -4.10 -59.65 28.52
C ASP A 8 -3.15 -58.57 27.99
N PRO A 9 -3.62 -57.30 27.79
CA PRO A 9 -2.78 -56.23 27.24
C PRO A 9 -1.52 -55.99 28.08
N LYS A 10 -1.57 -56.32 29.38
CA LYS A 10 -0.44 -56.23 30.31
C LYS A 10 0.73 -57.12 29.90
N HIS A 11 0.45 -58.32 29.36
CA HIS A 11 1.48 -59.26 28.94
C HIS A 11 2.24 -58.77 27.70
N LEU A 12 1.56 -58.04 26.80
CA LEU A 12 2.20 -57.40 25.64
C LEU A 12 3.16 -56.28 26.06
N PHE A 13 2.76 -55.45 27.02
CA PHE A 13 3.65 -54.41 27.58
C PHE A 13 4.87 -55.00 28.27
N VAL A 14 4.71 -56.07 29.05
CA VAL A 14 5.83 -56.74 29.74
C VAL A 14 6.81 -57.36 28.75
N ILE A 15 6.32 -58.03 27.70
CA ILE A 15 7.18 -58.57 26.62
C ILE A 15 7.94 -57.43 25.92
N TRP A 16 7.24 -56.33 25.58
CA TRP A 16 7.85 -55.19 24.91
C TRP A 16 8.95 -54.53 25.76
N ILE A 17 8.67 -54.27 27.05
CA ILE A 17 9.65 -53.69 27.99
C ILE A 17 10.85 -54.63 28.17
N SER A 18 10.62 -55.93 28.34
CA SER A 18 11.70 -56.91 28.47
C SER A 18 12.57 -56.97 27.21
N TRP A 19 11.96 -56.87 26.03
CA TRP A 19 12.68 -56.84 24.76
C TRP A 19 13.50 -55.55 24.58
N VAL A 20 12.92 -54.40 24.92
CA VAL A 20 13.58 -53.07 24.86
C VAL A 20 14.75 -52.99 25.83
N THR A 21 14.59 -53.47 27.06
CA THR A 21 15.64 -53.49 28.09
C THR A 21 16.79 -54.43 27.74
N ARG A 22 16.48 -55.60 27.14
CA ARG A 22 17.50 -56.55 26.67
C ARG A 22 18.29 -56.03 25.46
N HIS A 23 17.71 -55.16 24.64
CA HIS A 23 18.35 -54.56 23.46
C HIS A 23 18.56 -53.05 23.62
N ALA A 24 18.80 -52.57 24.85
CA ALA A 24 18.82 -51.14 25.17
C ALA A 24 19.80 -50.34 24.30
N THR A 25 21.00 -50.85 24.03
CA THR A 25 22.01 -50.17 23.19
C THR A 25 21.55 -50.01 21.73
N PHE A 26 20.88 -51.03 21.17
CA PHE A 26 20.30 -50.97 19.83
C PHE A 26 19.15 -49.98 19.77
N VAL A 27 18.24 -50.02 20.76
CA VAL A 27 17.09 -49.10 20.83
C VAL A 27 17.55 -47.64 20.95
N VAL A 28 18.54 -47.36 21.80
CA VAL A 28 19.11 -46.00 21.94
C VAL A 28 19.78 -45.54 20.65
N SER A 29 20.56 -46.41 19.99
CA SER A 29 21.22 -46.07 18.72
C SER A 29 20.20 -45.79 17.61
N LEU A 30 19.16 -46.62 17.52
CA LEU A 30 18.07 -46.43 16.55
C LEU A 30 17.29 -45.14 16.83
N ALA A 31 16.97 -44.87 18.10
CA ALA A 31 16.32 -43.62 18.50
C ALA A 31 17.18 -42.40 18.14
N ALA A 32 18.49 -42.44 18.40
CA ALA A 32 19.41 -41.37 18.02
C ALA A 32 19.44 -41.14 16.51
N ILE A 33 19.50 -42.20 15.71
CA ILE A 33 19.45 -42.12 14.23
C ILE A 33 18.12 -41.51 13.78
N LEU A 34 17.00 -41.93 14.35
CA LEU A 34 15.67 -41.39 14.03
C LEU A 34 15.55 -39.92 14.42
N THR A 35 16.07 -39.52 15.59
CA THR A 35 16.10 -38.12 16.03
C THR A 35 16.93 -37.26 15.09
N VAL A 36 18.13 -37.71 14.71
CA VAL A 36 18.98 -36.99 13.74
C VAL A 36 18.29 -36.90 12.38
N SER A 37 17.66 -37.98 11.93
CA SER A 37 16.92 -38.01 10.67
C SER A 37 15.72 -37.06 10.69
N ALA A 38 14.96 -37.03 11.79
CA ALA A 38 13.82 -36.12 11.98
C ALA A 38 14.27 -34.66 12.10
N ALA A 39 15.40 -34.40 12.76
CA ALA A 39 16.00 -33.07 12.83
C ALA A 39 16.48 -32.60 11.46
N PHE A 40 17.14 -33.47 10.69
CA PHE A 40 17.58 -33.18 9.32
C PHE A 40 16.38 -32.95 8.39
N TYR A 41 15.36 -33.79 8.48
CA TYR A 41 14.13 -33.65 7.71
C TYR A 41 13.41 -32.33 8.03
N SER A 42 13.24 -32.02 9.33
CA SER A 42 12.67 -30.75 9.79
C SER A 42 13.51 -29.57 9.32
N ALA A 43 14.84 -29.60 9.47
CA ALA A 43 15.71 -28.52 9.01
C ALA A 43 15.58 -28.24 7.50
N LYS A 44 15.32 -29.28 6.69
CA LYS A 44 15.16 -29.15 5.24
C LYS A 44 13.73 -28.78 4.79
N HIS A 45 12.70 -29.16 5.56
CA HIS A 45 11.29 -29.05 5.15
C HIS A 45 10.45 -28.11 6.01
N LEU A 46 10.99 -27.55 7.10
CA LEU A 46 10.29 -26.57 7.91
C LEU A 46 10.10 -25.30 7.08
N ARG A 47 8.88 -25.11 6.59
CA ARG A 47 8.43 -23.91 5.88
C ARG A 47 7.50 -23.14 6.80
N ILE A 48 7.76 -21.86 6.97
CA ILE A 48 6.86 -20.95 7.67
C ILE A 48 5.87 -20.43 6.61
N ASN A 49 4.58 -20.70 6.80
CA ASN A 49 3.53 -20.09 5.99
C ASN A 49 3.04 -18.82 6.70
N THR A 50 3.22 -17.66 6.06
CA THR A 50 2.74 -16.36 6.56
C THR A 50 1.42 -15.95 5.91
N ASP A 51 0.85 -16.81 5.05
CA ASP A 51 -0.45 -16.57 4.45
C ASP A 51 -1.56 -16.81 5.48
N THR A 52 -2.24 -15.73 5.87
CA THR A 52 -3.34 -15.78 6.83
C THR A 52 -4.59 -16.44 6.24
N GLU A 53 -4.73 -16.50 4.91
CA GLU A 53 -5.89 -17.12 4.30
C GLU A 53 -5.86 -18.65 4.44
N ASP A 54 -4.67 -19.24 4.52
CA ASP A 54 -4.47 -20.69 4.70
C ASP A 54 -4.73 -21.17 6.13
N MET A 55 -4.96 -20.25 7.08
CA MET A 55 -5.44 -20.60 8.41
C MET A 55 -6.90 -21.08 8.41
N LEU A 56 -7.67 -20.75 7.35
CA LEU A 56 -9.09 -21.06 7.23
C LEU A 56 -9.34 -22.03 6.07
N SER A 57 -10.35 -22.88 6.23
CA SER A 57 -10.73 -23.85 5.19
C SER A 57 -11.00 -23.15 3.86
N SER A 58 -10.44 -23.71 2.78
CA SER A 58 -10.63 -23.24 1.41
C SER A 58 -12.07 -23.44 0.90
N GLU A 59 -12.88 -24.24 1.61
CA GLU A 59 -14.27 -24.52 1.22
C GLU A 59 -15.27 -23.42 1.62
N LEU A 60 -14.83 -22.47 2.45
CA LEU A 60 -15.67 -21.37 2.92
C LEU A 60 -16.15 -20.52 1.74
N PRO A 61 -17.42 -20.07 1.71
CA PRO A 61 -17.96 -19.30 0.59
C PRO A 61 -17.13 -18.06 0.22
N PHE A 62 -16.62 -17.32 1.22
CA PHE A 62 -15.78 -16.15 0.96
C PHE A 62 -14.41 -16.50 0.35
N ARG A 63 -13.81 -17.65 0.69
CA ARG A 63 -12.55 -18.13 0.08
C ARG A 63 -12.74 -18.48 -1.39
N LYS A 64 -13.87 -19.15 -1.72
CA LYS A 64 -14.24 -19.43 -3.11
C LYS A 64 -14.40 -18.14 -3.92
N ASN A 65 -15.06 -17.13 -3.35
CA ASN A 65 -15.24 -15.83 -4.00
C ASN A 65 -13.92 -15.05 -4.13
N SER A 66 -13.08 -15.02 -3.09
CA SER A 66 -11.76 -14.37 -3.13
C SER A 66 -10.86 -14.98 -4.21
N LYS A 67 -10.84 -16.32 -4.28
CA LYS A 67 -10.10 -17.04 -5.32
C LYS A 67 -10.66 -16.78 -6.72
N ALA A 68 -11.98 -16.73 -6.87
CA ALA A 68 -12.62 -16.39 -8.14
C ALA A 68 -12.29 -14.96 -8.59
N LEU A 69 -12.30 -13.99 -7.66
CA LEU A 69 -11.93 -12.60 -7.93
C LEU A 69 -10.47 -12.48 -8.33
N SER A 70 -9.56 -13.11 -7.59
CA SER A 70 -8.12 -13.12 -7.90
C SER A 70 -7.82 -13.76 -9.26
N HIS A 71 -8.54 -14.82 -9.62
CA HIS A 71 -8.43 -15.44 -10.94
C HIS A 71 -8.99 -14.56 -12.07
N ALA A 72 -10.08 -13.85 -11.83
CA ALA A 72 -10.71 -12.99 -12.82
C ALA A 72 -9.94 -11.67 -13.03
N PHE A 73 -9.26 -11.17 -11.99
CA PHE A 73 -8.51 -9.93 -12.01
C PHE A 73 -7.10 -10.10 -11.42
N PRO A 74 -6.23 -10.88 -12.07
CA PRO A 74 -4.88 -11.16 -11.57
C PRO A 74 -4.02 -9.89 -11.41
N GLN A 75 -4.34 -8.82 -12.13
CA GLN A 75 -3.67 -7.52 -12.00
C GLN A 75 -3.93 -6.80 -10.67
N PHE A 76 -4.90 -7.24 -9.87
CA PHE A 76 -5.20 -6.66 -8.57
C PHE A 76 -4.70 -7.51 -7.39
N SER A 77 -4.15 -8.68 -7.68
CA SER A 77 -3.53 -9.58 -6.70
C SER A 77 -2.06 -9.20 -6.49
N ASP A 78 -1.56 -9.38 -5.27
CA ASP A 78 -0.15 -9.21 -4.89
C ASP A 78 0.45 -7.82 -5.19
N ASN A 79 -0.39 -6.79 -5.22
CA ASN A 79 0.04 -5.43 -5.47
C ASN A 79 0.68 -4.79 -4.22
N ILE A 80 1.75 -4.03 -4.45
CA ILE A 80 2.38 -3.21 -3.42
C ILE A 80 1.86 -1.78 -3.55
N VAL A 81 1.29 -1.26 -2.46
CA VAL A 81 0.88 0.15 -2.37
C VAL A 81 2.00 0.93 -1.70
N ILE A 82 2.50 1.95 -2.40
CA ILE A 82 3.51 2.87 -1.89
C ILE A 82 2.82 4.19 -1.58
N VAL A 83 2.97 4.66 -0.34
CA VAL A 83 2.44 5.96 0.10
C VAL A 83 3.60 6.95 0.18
N VAL A 84 3.48 8.06 -0.53
CA VAL A 84 4.45 9.17 -0.51
C VAL A 84 3.87 10.29 0.34
N ASP A 85 4.61 10.65 1.39
CA ASP A 85 4.24 11.71 2.32
C ASP A 85 5.23 12.88 2.21
N ALA A 86 4.72 14.11 2.24
CA ALA A 86 5.51 15.33 2.15
C ALA A 86 4.81 16.51 2.84
N PRO A 87 5.55 17.56 3.24
CA PRO A 87 4.96 18.75 3.88
C PRO A 87 3.88 19.47 3.06
N THR A 88 3.94 19.39 1.73
CA THR A 88 2.93 19.97 0.84
C THR A 88 2.50 18.97 -0.22
N ALA A 89 1.27 19.13 -0.73
CA ALA A 89 0.71 18.27 -1.77
C ALA A 89 1.57 18.28 -3.05
N ASP A 90 2.03 19.47 -3.48
CA ASP A 90 2.88 19.60 -4.67
C ASP A 90 4.19 18.81 -4.53
N GLN A 91 4.83 18.89 -3.36
CA GLN A 91 6.05 18.11 -3.09
C GLN A 91 5.80 16.61 -3.09
N ALA A 92 4.65 16.16 -2.55
CA ALA A 92 4.27 14.76 -2.58
C ALA A 92 4.07 14.26 -4.03
N TYR A 93 3.41 15.07 -4.87
CA TYR A 93 3.15 14.73 -6.27
C TYR A 93 4.43 14.69 -7.11
N ASP A 94 5.33 15.66 -6.94
CA ASP A 94 6.63 15.67 -7.61
C ASP A 94 7.49 14.47 -7.20
N ALA A 95 7.52 14.15 -5.90
CA ALA A 95 8.26 12.99 -5.39
C ALA A 95 7.65 11.67 -5.90
N ALA A 96 6.32 11.56 -5.95
CA ALA A 96 5.63 10.40 -6.50
C ALA A 96 5.91 10.23 -8.01
N ASP A 97 5.95 11.33 -8.78
CA ASP A 97 6.27 11.27 -10.20
C ASP A 97 7.70 10.77 -10.43
N VAL A 98 8.69 11.33 -9.71
CA VAL A 98 10.09 10.89 -9.78
C VAL A 98 10.22 9.41 -9.40
N LEU A 99 9.56 8.98 -8.33
CA LEU A 99 9.58 7.58 -7.91
C LEU A 99 8.93 6.66 -8.95
N SER A 100 7.75 7.03 -9.46
CA SER A 100 7.02 6.22 -10.44
C SER A 100 7.83 6.05 -11.72
N ASN A 101 8.48 7.12 -12.19
CA ASN A 101 9.31 7.12 -13.37
C ASN A 101 10.59 6.29 -13.16
N GLY A 102 11.19 6.36 -11.97
CA GLY A 102 12.32 5.50 -11.58
C GLY A 102 11.98 4.01 -11.59
N LEU A 103 10.81 3.63 -11.05
CA LEU A 103 10.37 2.23 -11.02
C LEU A 103 10.03 1.70 -12.43
N LYS A 104 9.47 2.55 -13.30
CA LYS A 104 9.14 2.21 -14.70
C LYS A 104 10.37 1.88 -15.55
N ILE A 105 11.59 2.32 -15.18
CA ILE A 105 12.83 2.04 -15.92
C ILE A 105 13.16 0.54 -15.92
N ASN A 106 12.83 -0.19 -14.84
CA ASN A 106 13.15 -1.60 -14.69
C ASN A 106 11.88 -2.46 -14.55
N PRO A 107 11.08 -2.61 -15.61
CA PRO A 107 9.80 -3.33 -15.54
C PRO A 107 9.98 -4.82 -15.25
N GLY A 108 11.16 -5.40 -15.51
CA GLY A 108 11.47 -6.79 -15.17
C GLY A 108 11.56 -7.07 -13.66
N LEU A 109 11.84 -6.03 -12.85
CA LEU A 109 11.91 -6.16 -11.38
C LEU A 109 10.61 -5.73 -10.71
N PHE A 110 9.98 -4.66 -11.21
CA PHE A 110 8.85 -4.00 -10.53
C PHE A 110 7.49 -4.20 -11.21
N GLY A 111 7.45 -4.84 -12.39
CA GLY A 111 6.22 -5.04 -13.14
C GLY A 111 5.60 -3.73 -13.64
N LYS A 112 4.27 -3.71 -13.67
CA LYS A 112 3.51 -2.53 -14.12
C LYS A 112 3.34 -1.56 -12.95
N VAL A 113 3.96 -0.40 -13.07
CA VAL A 113 3.81 0.71 -12.10
C VAL A 113 2.61 1.56 -12.49
N PHE A 114 1.71 1.81 -11.56
CA PHE A 114 0.54 2.67 -11.76
C PHE A 114 0.54 3.78 -10.71
N ASP A 115 0.63 5.02 -11.16
CA ASP A 115 0.46 6.22 -10.34
C ASP A 115 -0.89 6.85 -10.73
N PRO A 116 -1.92 6.74 -9.88
CA PRO A 116 -3.25 7.25 -10.20
C PRO A 116 -3.33 8.79 -10.22
N VAL A 117 -2.49 9.47 -9.45
CA VAL A 117 -2.56 10.93 -9.28
C VAL A 117 -1.86 11.65 -10.42
N ASN A 118 -0.69 11.15 -10.83
CA ASN A 118 0.06 11.72 -11.95
C ASN A 118 -0.35 11.16 -13.31
N GLU A 119 -1.43 10.40 -13.39
CA GLU A 119 -1.90 9.82 -14.63
C GLU A 119 -2.37 10.94 -15.61
N PRO A 120 -1.89 10.95 -16.88
CA PRO A 120 -2.15 12.04 -17.82
C PRO A 120 -3.64 12.31 -18.09
N PHE A 121 -4.47 11.26 -18.16
CA PHE A 121 -5.90 11.42 -18.35
C PHE A 121 -6.56 12.13 -17.16
N PHE A 122 -6.22 11.81 -15.92
CA PHE A 122 -6.74 12.52 -14.74
C PHE A 122 -6.17 13.94 -14.62
N ARG A 123 -4.90 14.17 -14.97
CA ARG A 123 -4.33 15.54 -14.98
C ARG A 123 -5.03 16.46 -15.98
N HIS A 124 -5.45 15.92 -17.13
CA HIS A 124 -6.16 16.69 -18.15
C HIS A 124 -7.65 16.85 -17.85
N ASN A 125 -8.29 15.78 -17.36
CA ASN A 125 -9.74 15.70 -17.20
C ASN A 125 -10.22 15.85 -15.75
N GLY A 126 -9.34 16.15 -14.80
CA GLY A 126 -9.66 16.15 -13.37
C GLY A 126 -10.82 17.06 -13.00
N LEU A 127 -10.96 18.22 -13.66
CA LEU A 127 -12.07 19.15 -13.43
C LEU A 127 -13.44 18.58 -13.85
N LEU A 128 -13.48 17.60 -14.75
CA LEU A 128 -14.74 16.95 -15.19
C LEU A 128 -15.35 16.05 -14.11
N TYR A 129 -14.61 15.76 -13.03
CA TYR A 129 -15.10 15.02 -11.88
C TYR A 129 -15.78 15.92 -10.83
N LEU A 130 -15.73 17.24 -11.00
CA LEU A 130 -16.46 18.19 -10.17
C LEU A 130 -17.95 18.23 -10.53
N SER A 131 -18.80 18.61 -9.58
CA SER A 131 -20.20 18.87 -9.87
C SER A 131 -20.33 20.11 -10.76
N SER A 132 -21.43 20.23 -11.52
CA SER A 132 -21.64 21.41 -12.37
C SER A 132 -21.60 22.73 -11.57
N LYS A 133 -22.10 22.72 -10.33
CA LYS A 133 -22.08 23.88 -9.45
C LYS A 133 -20.66 24.24 -9.01
N ASP A 134 -19.87 23.26 -8.58
CA ASP A 134 -18.49 23.50 -8.13
C ASP A 134 -17.60 23.95 -9.29
N LEU A 135 -17.84 23.40 -10.49
CA LEU A 135 -17.15 23.81 -11.70
C LEU A 135 -17.47 25.26 -12.07
N GLU A 136 -18.74 25.66 -12.00
CA GLU A 136 -19.16 27.04 -12.26
C GLU A 136 -18.52 28.01 -11.26
N GLU A 137 -18.56 27.68 -9.97
CA GLU A 137 -17.91 28.50 -8.92
C GLU A 137 -16.39 28.59 -9.13
N LEU A 138 -15.73 27.49 -9.51
CA LEU A 138 -14.30 27.50 -9.80
C LEU A 138 -13.97 28.37 -11.02
N VAL A 139 -14.77 28.29 -12.08
CA VAL A 139 -14.61 29.12 -13.27
C VAL A 139 -14.77 30.61 -12.92
N ASP A 140 -15.80 30.96 -12.15
CA ASP A 140 -16.01 32.33 -11.69
C ASP A 140 -14.81 32.84 -10.88
N GLN A 141 -14.27 32.03 -9.97
CA GLN A 141 -13.07 32.37 -9.20
C GLN A 141 -11.82 32.54 -10.08
N LEU A 142 -11.65 31.68 -11.08
CA LEU A 142 -10.53 31.77 -12.04
C LEU A 142 -10.63 33.03 -12.91
N VAL A 143 -11.84 33.40 -13.35
CA VAL A 143 -12.10 34.62 -14.12
C VAL A 143 -11.81 35.85 -13.29
N GLU A 144 -12.26 35.90 -12.03
CA GLU A 144 -11.97 37.01 -11.11
C GLU A 144 -10.46 37.17 -10.88
N ALA A 145 -9.74 36.04 -10.80
CA ALA A 145 -8.29 36.02 -10.59
C ALA A 145 -7.46 36.21 -11.87
N GLN A 146 -8.05 36.23 -13.07
CA GLN A 146 -7.31 36.27 -14.34
C GLN A 146 -6.27 37.41 -14.44
N PRO A 147 -6.56 38.67 -14.04
CA PRO A 147 -5.58 39.76 -14.09
C PRO A 147 -4.36 39.54 -13.19
N PHE A 148 -4.52 38.76 -12.13
CA PHE A 148 -3.44 38.37 -11.24
C PHE A 148 -2.66 37.19 -11.83
N LEU A 149 -3.35 36.12 -12.25
CA LEU A 149 -2.73 34.93 -12.84
C LEU A 149 -1.93 35.25 -14.11
N GLY A 150 -2.44 36.15 -14.96
CA GLY A 150 -1.75 36.56 -16.19
C GLY A 150 -0.41 37.27 -15.91
N ARG A 151 -0.34 38.08 -14.85
CA ARG A 151 0.91 38.77 -14.46
C ARG A 151 1.90 37.81 -13.78
N LEU A 152 1.41 36.91 -12.93
CA LEU A 152 2.25 35.90 -12.29
C LEU A 152 2.85 34.92 -13.31
N ASN A 153 2.07 34.49 -14.30
CA ASN A 153 2.55 33.61 -15.37
C ASN A 153 3.63 34.28 -16.24
N ALA A 154 3.54 35.59 -16.45
CA ALA A 154 4.55 36.34 -17.19
C ALA A 154 5.88 36.47 -16.42
N SER A 155 5.86 36.42 -15.09
CA SER A 155 7.05 36.52 -14.25
C SER A 155 6.86 35.78 -12.92
N PRO A 156 7.18 34.47 -12.88
CA PRO A 156 6.98 33.62 -11.69
C PRO A 156 8.11 33.83 -10.68
N THR A 157 8.21 35.05 -10.11
CA THR A 157 9.20 35.36 -9.08
C THR A 157 8.53 35.91 -7.83
N VAL A 158 9.13 35.61 -6.68
CA VAL A 158 8.66 36.08 -5.37
C VAL A 158 8.64 37.60 -5.30
N LEU A 159 9.59 38.27 -5.95
CA LEU A 159 9.66 39.72 -6.01
C LEU A 159 8.45 40.33 -6.72
N GLU A 160 8.10 39.81 -7.90
CA GLU A 160 6.93 40.28 -8.65
C GLU A 160 5.62 39.96 -7.92
N LEU A 161 5.55 38.82 -7.24
CA LEU A 161 4.42 38.51 -6.36
C LEU A 161 4.26 39.57 -5.25
N PHE A 162 5.33 39.94 -4.55
CA PHE A 162 5.26 40.96 -3.51
C PHE A 162 4.90 42.34 -4.07
N ARG A 163 5.42 42.72 -5.24
CA ARG A 163 5.04 43.96 -5.93
C ARG A 163 3.56 43.99 -6.30
N LEU A 164 3.00 42.88 -6.77
CA LEU A 164 1.58 42.75 -7.06
C LEU A 164 0.73 42.90 -5.81
N VAL A 165 1.12 42.26 -4.71
CA VAL A 165 0.44 42.36 -3.43
C VAL A 165 0.48 43.80 -2.90
N GLU A 166 1.64 44.47 -2.98
CA GLU A 166 1.80 45.87 -2.60
C GLU A 166 0.89 46.78 -3.42
N GLN A 167 0.87 46.61 -4.75
CA GLN A 167 0.01 47.38 -5.65
C GLN A 167 -1.49 47.19 -5.37
N ILE A 168 -1.91 45.95 -5.03
CA ILE A 168 -3.30 45.67 -4.63
C ILE A 168 -3.63 46.37 -3.31
N LEU A 169 -2.72 46.35 -2.34
CA LEU A 169 -2.91 47.01 -1.04
C LEU A 169 -2.92 48.55 -1.15
N GLU A 170 -2.10 49.12 -2.02
CA GLU A 170 -2.08 50.56 -2.31
C GLU A 170 -3.35 51.02 -3.04
N ASN A 171 -3.80 50.28 -4.06
CA ASN A 171 -5.07 50.57 -4.74
C ASN A 171 -6.27 50.44 -3.79
N ARG A 172 -6.24 49.51 -2.83
CA ARG A 172 -7.27 49.39 -1.79
C ARG A 172 -7.34 50.62 -0.88
N LYS A 173 -6.19 51.26 -0.59
CA LYS A 173 -6.12 52.52 0.17
C LYS A 173 -6.62 53.72 -0.62
N ASN A 174 -6.54 53.70 -1.96
CA ASN A 174 -6.88 54.83 -2.83
C ASN A 174 -8.31 54.81 -3.45
N ALA A 175 -9.15 53.83 -3.07
CA ALA A 175 -10.61 53.72 -3.22
C ALA A 175 -11.20 52.79 -4.33
N ASN A 176 -12.29 52.09 -3.93
CA ASN A 176 -13.49 51.66 -4.69
C ASN A 176 -13.55 50.35 -5.51
N ASP A 177 -12.65 49.37 -5.35
CA ASP A 177 -12.85 48.03 -5.98
C ASP A 177 -13.04 46.89 -4.95
N PRO A 178 -14.29 46.43 -4.71
CA PRO A 178 -14.61 45.36 -3.76
C PRO A 178 -14.03 44.00 -4.13
N SER A 179 -13.78 43.74 -5.41
CA SER A 179 -13.41 42.44 -5.99
C SER A 179 -11.97 42.06 -5.60
N LEU A 180 -11.03 42.99 -5.84
CA LEU A 180 -9.62 42.84 -5.47
C LEU A 180 -9.43 42.75 -3.95
N SER A 181 -10.33 43.40 -3.21
CA SER A 181 -10.33 43.39 -1.75
C SER A 181 -10.62 42.01 -1.18
N LYS A 182 -11.54 41.24 -1.81
CA LYS A 182 -11.93 39.89 -1.42
C LYS A 182 -10.84 38.86 -1.74
N LEU A 183 -10.27 38.94 -2.94
CA LEU A 183 -9.19 38.05 -3.37
C LEU A 183 -7.94 38.18 -2.47
N ALA A 184 -7.55 39.42 -2.12
CA ALA A 184 -6.43 39.63 -1.20
C ALA A 184 -6.67 39.02 0.19
N THR A 185 -7.87 39.16 0.75
CA THR A 185 -8.22 38.52 2.04
C THR A 185 -8.30 37.01 1.96
N LYS A 186 -8.79 36.43 0.85
CA LYS A 186 -8.88 34.97 0.66
C LYS A 186 -7.50 34.35 0.46
N ALA A 187 -6.63 35.00 -0.33
CA ALA A 187 -5.25 34.57 -0.54
C ALA A 187 -4.40 34.67 0.73
N LEU A 188 -4.53 35.76 1.50
CA LEU A 188 -3.82 35.91 2.78
C LEU A 188 -4.33 34.95 3.86
N GLY A 189 -5.62 34.60 3.86
CA GLY A 189 -6.17 33.57 4.75
C GLY A 189 -5.68 32.16 4.42
N SER A 190 -5.57 31.83 3.13
CA SER A 190 -5.10 30.52 2.66
C SER A 190 -3.59 30.28 2.85
N ILE A 191 -2.80 31.32 3.09
CA ILE A 191 -1.34 31.20 3.36
C ILE A 191 -1.08 31.03 4.88
N ALA A 192 -2.09 31.30 5.72
CA ALA A 192 -1.97 31.22 7.18
C ALA A 192 -2.48 29.89 7.78
N GLU A 193 -3.10 29.02 6.97
CA GLU A 193 -3.36 27.60 7.26
C GLU A 193 -2.31 26.72 6.60
#